data_AF-A0A815CAJ6-F1
#
_entry.id   AF-A0A815CAJ6-F1
#
_cell.length_a   1.000
_cell.length_b   1.000
_cell.length_c   1.000
_cell.angle_alpha   90.00
_cell.angle_beta   90.00
_cell.angle_gamma   90.00
#
_symmetry.space_group_name_H-M   'P 1'
#
loop_
_entity.id
_entity.type
_entity.pdbx_description
1 polymer ?
#
loop_
_entity_poly.entity_id
_entity_poly.type
_entity_poly.pdbx_seq_one_letter_code
_entity_poly.pdbx_strand_id
1 'polypeptide(L)'
;MKSFFLVLVLIISAVICSAKWTSETQSASSVLPSTGKTCGGTSPLTRWARTGRSDTIQMNIDTSSCRFEKTPLYFTSLSGVAGHYLLVGVDAIYEPTANGFKINVHSTNNESADTLMAWSAQYQWNVNWFGFSP
;
A
#
# COMPACT_ATOMS: atom_id res chain seq x y z
N MET A 1 -0.19 74.54 -40.39
CA MET A 1 -0.60 73.12 -40.48
C MET A 1 0.57 72.27 -40.01
N LYS A 2 0.41 71.60 -38.85
CA LYS A 2 1.28 70.53 -38.31
C LYS A 2 2.72 71.04 -38.00
N SER A 3 3.44 70.71 -36.93
CA SER A 3 3.53 69.48 -36.17
C SER A 3 4.54 69.71 -35.02
N PHE A 4 4.25 69.13 -33.86
CA PHE A 4 5.16 68.46 -32.91
C PHE A 4 5.89 69.23 -31.80
N PHE A 5 5.58 68.73 -30.61
CA PHE A 5 6.08 68.95 -29.26
C PHE A 5 7.54 68.52 -29.07
N LEU A 6 8.22 69.14 -28.09
CA LEU A 6 8.88 68.40 -27.00
C LEU A 6 9.06 69.33 -25.79
N VAL A 7 8.23 69.17 -24.75
CA VAL A 7 8.49 69.74 -23.42
C VAL A 7 8.70 68.57 -22.46
N LEU A 8 9.80 68.71 -21.74
CA LEU A 8 10.44 67.85 -20.76
C LEU A 8 9.61 67.76 -19.46
N VAL A 9 9.99 66.79 -18.58
CA VAL A 9 9.76 66.77 -17.11
C VAL A 9 8.42 66.12 -16.69
N LEU A 10 8.26 65.15 -15.77
CA LEU A 10 8.99 64.64 -14.60
C LEU A 10 8.51 63.18 -14.35
N ILE A 11 9.39 62.18 -14.25
CA ILE A 11 9.01 60.86 -13.72
C ILE A 11 9.45 60.80 -12.26
N ILE A 12 8.47 60.67 -11.36
CA ILE A 12 8.64 60.36 -9.95
C ILE A 12 9.06 58.89 -9.89
N SER A 13 10.34 58.61 -9.60
CA SER A 13 10.78 57.24 -9.32
C SER A 13 10.25 56.82 -7.95
N ALA A 14 9.15 56.07 -7.96
CA ALA A 14 8.71 55.28 -6.83
C ALA A 14 9.78 54.23 -6.51
N VAL A 15 10.32 54.26 -5.30
CA VAL A 15 11.14 53.18 -4.75
C VAL A 15 10.21 51.98 -4.53
N ILE A 16 10.11 51.11 -5.53
CA ILE A 16 9.48 49.80 -5.38
C ILE A 16 10.47 48.94 -4.60
N CYS A 17 10.29 48.89 -3.27
CA CYS A 17 10.94 47.87 -2.46
C CYS A 17 10.46 46.51 -2.98
N SER A 18 11.30 45.81 -3.73
CA SER A 18 11.01 44.46 -4.19
C SER A 18 11.05 43.55 -2.98
N ALA A 19 9.91 43.36 -2.33
CA ALA A 19 9.74 42.30 -1.34
C ALA A 19 9.87 40.97 -2.09
N LYS A 20 11.09 40.43 -2.12
CA LYS A 20 11.35 39.06 -2.54
C LYS A 20 10.72 38.15 -1.49
N TRP A 21 9.56 37.61 -1.82
CA TRP A 21 9.02 36.44 -1.12
C TRP A 21 9.95 35.26 -1.43
N THR A 22 10.90 35.00 -0.54
CA THR A 22 11.64 33.74 -0.53
C THR A 22 11.55 33.13 0.85
N SER A 23 10.66 32.17 1.01
CA SER A 23 11.08 30.77 1.16
C SER A 23 9.83 29.91 1.38
N GLU A 24 9.54 29.08 0.39
CA GLU A 24 8.79 27.86 0.63
C GLU A 24 9.66 27.01 1.55
N THR A 25 9.23 26.80 2.79
CA THR A 25 9.86 25.84 3.68
C THR A 25 9.72 24.47 3.04
N GLN A 26 10.76 24.04 2.33
CA GLN A 26 10.86 22.70 1.78
C GLN A 26 10.97 21.76 2.97
N SER A 27 9.84 21.17 3.35
CA SER A 27 9.76 20.13 4.37
C SER A 27 10.79 19.08 4.01
N ALA A 28 11.82 18.89 4.84
CA ALA A 28 12.75 17.79 4.67
C ALA A 28 11.93 16.50 4.62
N SER A 29 11.91 15.84 3.46
CA SER A 29 11.27 14.54 3.31
C SER A 29 11.90 13.61 4.35
N SER A 30 11.11 13.13 5.31
CA SER A 30 11.55 12.17 6.33
C SER A 30 11.81 10.77 5.76
N VAL A 31 11.73 10.61 4.43
CA VAL A 31 12.01 9.37 3.72
C VAL A 31 13.53 9.19 3.66
N LEU A 32 14.07 8.54 4.69
CA LEU A 32 15.41 7.97 4.60
C LEU A 32 15.36 6.77 3.65
N PRO A 33 16.32 6.63 2.71
CA PRO A 33 16.42 5.43 1.90
C PRO A 33 16.69 4.25 2.84
N SER A 34 15.69 3.37 3.00
CA SER A 34 15.90 2.17 3.80
C SER A 34 16.71 1.16 3.00
N THR A 35 17.83 0.71 3.53
CA THR A 35 18.66 -0.38 2.97
C THR A 35 18.08 -1.77 3.26
N GLY A 36 16.77 -1.84 3.50
CA GLY A 36 16.10 -3.06 3.93
C GLY A 36 15.94 -4.09 2.83
N LYS A 37 15.94 -5.37 3.24
CA LYS A 37 15.71 -6.51 2.34
C LYS A 37 14.23 -6.58 1.98
N THR A 38 13.96 -6.68 0.68
CA THR A 38 12.61 -6.90 0.15
C THR A 38 12.49 -8.29 -0.47
N CYS A 39 11.33 -8.91 -0.32
CA CYS A 39 11.00 -10.17 -0.97
C CYS A 39 9.48 -10.28 -1.07
N GLY A 40 8.97 -10.95 -2.09
CA GLY A 40 7.54 -11.07 -2.31
C GLY A 40 7.19 -12.34 -3.06
N GLY A 41 5.90 -12.65 -3.11
CA GLY A 41 5.42 -13.81 -3.83
C GLY A 41 3.91 -13.90 -3.83
N THR A 42 3.43 -15.02 -4.37
CA THR A 42 2.01 -15.33 -4.50
C THR A 42 1.79 -16.73 -3.97
N SER A 43 0.80 -16.91 -3.11
CA SER A 43 0.48 -18.22 -2.54
C SER A 43 -0.20 -19.14 -3.57
N PRO A 44 -0.04 -20.46 -3.43
CA PRO A 44 -0.87 -21.42 -4.16
C PRO A 44 -2.33 -21.36 -3.67
N LEU A 45 -3.28 -21.43 -4.61
CA LEU A 45 -4.73 -21.45 -4.31
C LEU A 45 -5.15 -22.61 -3.39
N THR A 46 -4.38 -23.70 -3.38
CA THR A 46 -4.69 -24.93 -2.64
C THR A 46 -4.42 -24.83 -1.14
N ARG A 47 -3.87 -23.71 -0.65
CA ARG A 47 -3.48 -23.54 0.75
C ARG A 47 -4.56 -22.96 1.67
N TRP A 48 -5.75 -22.64 1.14
CA TRP A 48 -6.87 -22.27 1.99
C TRP A 48 -7.29 -23.45 2.87
N ALA A 49 -7.60 -23.15 4.13
CA ALA A 49 -8.05 -24.14 5.11
C ALA A 49 -9.14 -23.56 6.01
N ARG A 50 -9.98 -24.44 6.56
CA ARG A 50 -10.97 -24.05 7.56
C ARG A 50 -10.27 -23.65 8.86
N THR A 51 -10.92 -22.77 9.61
CA THR A 51 -10.56 -22.48 11.00
C THR A 51 -11.47 -23.25 11.96
N GLY A 52 -11.29 -23.06 13.27
CA GLY A 52 -12.29 -23.51 14.26
C GLY A 52 -13.59 -22.70 14.27
N ARG A 53 -13.67 -21.60 13.50
CA ARG A 53 -14.87 -20.77 13.36
C ARG A 53 -15.64 -21.17 12.09
N SER A 54 -16.97 -21.17 12.18
CA SER A 54 -17.87 -21.61 11.11
C SER A 54 -17.98 -20.67 9.91
N ASP A 55 -17.43 -19.45 10.01
CA ASP A 55 -17.56 -18.33 9.07
C ASP A 55 -16.20 -17.86 8.51
N THR A 56 -15.11 -18.52 8.90
CA THR A 56 -13.74 -18.04 8.66
C THR A 56 -12.89 -19.13 8.04
N ILE A 57 -12.15 -18.78 6.98
CA ILE A 57 -11.07 -19.59 6.42
C ILE A 57 -9.73 -18.89 6.64
N GLN A 58 -8.64 -19.65 6.61
CA GLN A 58 -7.29 -19.15 6.85
C GLN A 58 -6.32 -19.64 5.78
N MET A 59 -5.19 -18.95 5.69
CA MET A 59 -4.04 -19.40 4.92
C MET A 59 -2.75 -19.08 5.67
N ASN A 60 -1.87 -20.08 5.77
CA ASN A 60 -0.50 -19.88 6.22
C ASN A 60 0.38 -19.56 5.01
N ILE A 61 1.10 -18.45 5.08
CA ILE A 61 2.03 -17.98 4.05
C ILE A 61 3.45 -18.29 4.53
N ASP A 62 4.13 -19.13 3.76
CA ASP A 62 5.54 -19.49 3.97
C ASP A 62 6.43 -18.53 3.19
N THR A 63 7.32 -17.85 3.91
CA THR A 63 8.28 -16.86 3.39
C THR A 63 9.73 -17.29 3.64
N SER A 64 9.96 -18.52 4.10
CA SER A 64 11.29 -19.05 4.45
C SER A 64 12.31 -18.92 3.31
N SER A 65 11.86 -19.04 2.05
CA SER A 65 12.70 -18.85 0.86
C SER A 65 13.36 -17.47 0.77
N CYS A 66 12.76 -16.45 1.39
CA CYS A 66 13.30 -15.11 1.46
C CYS A 66 14.46 -14.99 2.43
N ARG A 67 14.60 -15.88 3.42
CA ARG A 67 15.66 -15.84 4.44
C ARG A 67 15.74 -14.46 5.13
N PHE A 68 14.63 -13.98 5.69
CA PHE A 68 14.65 -12.77 6.51
C PHE A 68 15.38 -13.05 7.84
N GLU A 69 16.17 -12.11 8.33
CA GLU A 69 16.88 -12.25 9.62
C GLU A 69 16.00 -11.87 10.81
N LYS A 70 15.06 -10.95 10.59
CA LYS A 70 14.06 -10.48 11.56
C LYS A 70 12.68 -10.63 10.95
N THR A 71 11.64 -10.51 11.77
CA THR A 71 10.26 -10.44 11.26
C THR A 71 10.12 -9.19 10.38
N PRO A 72 9.84 -9.33 9.08
CA PRO A 72 9.64 -8.18 8.20
C PRO A 72 8.25 -7.57 8.42
N LEU A 73 8.06 -6.35 7.92
CA LEU A 73 6.75 -5.78 7.68
C LEU A 73 6.15 -6.49 6.46
N TYR A 74 5.09 -7.27 6.68
CA TYR A 74 4.35 -7.90 5.60
C TYR A 74 3.20 -7.00 5.13
N PHE A 75 2.90 -7.10 3.84
CA PHE A 75 1.77 -6.48 3.18
C PHE A 75 1.14 -7.53 2.29
N THR A 76 -0.18 -7.56 2.22
CA THR A 76 -0.91 -8.58 1.46
C THR A 76 -1.98 -7.96 0.57
N SER A 77 -2.29 -8.66 -0.51
CA SER A 77 -3.48 -8.42 -1.31
C SER A 77 -4.06 -9.75 -1.78
N LEU A 78 -5.33 -9.75 -2.13
CA LEU A 78 -6.00 -10.91 -2.69
C LEU A 78 -6.04 -10.79 -4.21
N SER A 79 -5.73 -11.87 -4.91
CA SER A 79 -5.94 -12.01 -6.35
C SER A 79 -6.85 -13.20 -6.65
N GLY A 80 -7.30 -13.30 -7.89
CA GLY A 80 -8.31 -14.25 -8.34
C GLY A 80 -9.20 -13.64 -9.44
N VAL A 81 -10.24 -14.36 -9.85
CA VAL A 81 -11.10 -13.95 -10.98
C VAL A 81 -12.32 -13.13 -10.55
N ALA A 82 -12.81 -13.30 -9.31
CA ALA A 82 -13.99 -12.61 -8.79
C ALA A 82 -14.07 -12.66 -7.26
N GLY A 83 -15.06 -11.98 -6.67
CA GLY A 83 -15.47 -12.17 -5.27
C GLY A 83 -14.58 -11.51 -4.21
N HIS A 84 -13.52 -10.77 -4.59
CA HIS A 84 -12.59 -10.15 -3.65
C HIS A 84 -13.27 -9.16 -2.69
N TYR A 85 -14.24 -8.40 -3.21
CA TYR A 85 -14.99 -7.38 -2.45
C TYR A 85 -15.84 -7.97 -1.32
N LEU A 86 -16.08 -9.29 -1.33
CA LEU A 86 -16.85 -9.98 -0.31
C LEU A 86 -16.01 -10.34 0.91
N LEU A 87 -14.69 -10.24 0.83
CA LEU A 87 -13.78 -10.68 1.89
C LEU A 87 -13.25 -9.49 2.71
N VAL A 88 -13.10 -9.73 4.00
CA VAL A 88 -12.39 -8.87 4.94
C VAL A 88 -11.29 -9.66 5.65
N GLY A 89 -10.27 -8.96 6.15
CA GLY A 89 -9.13 -9.56 6.87
C GLY A 89 -7.98 -10.04 5.98
N VAL A 90 -8.03 -9.79 4.67
CA VAL A 90 -6.93 -10.14 3.74
C VAL A 90 -5.61 -9.47 4.14
N ASP A 91 -5.68 -8.26 4.66
CA ASP A 91 -4.58 -7.42 5.16
C ASP A 91 -4.30 -7.58 6.66
N ALA A 92 -5.11 -8.39 7.36
CA ALA A 92 -4.90 -8.71 8.77
C ALA A 92 -3.85 -9.83 8.90
N ILE A 93 -2.61 -9.42 9.16
CA ILE A 93 -1.47 -10.33 9.33
C ILE A 93 -1.39 -10.81 10.78
N TYR A 94 -1.50 -12.12 10.98
CA TYR A 94 -1.43 -12.78 12.29
C TYR A 94 -0.09 -13.51 12.45
N GLU A 95 0.45 -13.45 13.67
CA GLU A 95 1.65 -14.21 14.09
C GLU A 95 2.84 -14.09 13.11
N PRO A 96 3.25 -12.86 12.70
CA PRO A 96 4.33 -12.71 11.73
C PRO A 96 5.67 -13.14 12.32
N THR A 97 6.41 -13.91 11.54
CA THR A 97 7.78 -14.36 11.82
C THR A 97 8.67 -14.09 10.61
N ALA A 98 9.98 -14.31 10.77
CA ALA A 98 10.93 -14.28 9.65
C ALA A 98 10.63 -15.32 8.55
N ASN A 99 9.87 -16.38 8.86
CA ASN A 99 9.62 -17.52 7.97
C ASN A 99 8.19 -17.61 7.46
N GLY A 100 7.29 -16.74 7.93
CA GLY A 100 5.92 -16.75 7.49
C GLY A 100 4.97 -16.02 8.41
N PHE A 101 3.71 -16.04 8.03
CA PHE A 101 2.61 -15.44 8.76
C PHE A 101 1.30 -16.15 8.39
N LYS A 102 0.22 -15.80 9.08
CA LYS A 102 -1.12 -16.32 8.83
C LYS A 102 -2.07 -15.18 8.48
N ILE A 103 -3.03 -15.43 7.60
CA ILE A 103 -4.18 -14.55 7.40
C ILE A 103 -5.47 -15.33 7.67
N ASN A 104 -6.49 -14.61 8.14
CA ASN A 104 -7.84 -15.13 8.33
C ASN A 104 -8.80 -14.23 7.57
N VAL A 105 -9.69 -14.83 6.78
CA VAL A 105 -10.70 -14.09 6.03
C VAL A 105 -12.10 -14.64 6.32
N HIS A 106 -13.07 -13.74 6.35
CA HIS A 106 -14.49 -14.07 6.41
C HIS A 106 -15.26 -13.19 5.42
N SER A 107 -16.51 -13.56 5.15
CA SER A 107 -17.35 -12.80 4.23
C SER A 107 -18.08 -11.65 4.92
N THR A 108 -18.22 -10.51 4.23
CA THR A 108 -19.12 -9.41 4.62
C THR A 108 -20.59 -9.81 4.63
N ASN A 109 -20.97 -10.90 3.96
CA ASN A 109 -22.33 -11.42 3.90
C ASN A 109 -22.60 -12.54 4.92
N ASN A 110 -21.70 -12.79 5.87
CA ASN A 110 -21.82 -13.85 6.90
C ASN A 110 -21.92 -15.27 6.31
N GLU A 111 -21.23 -15.52 5.21
CA GLU A 111 -21.15 -16.84 4.58
C GLU A 111 -20.38 -17.86 5.44
N SER A 112 -20.73 -19.13 5.27
CA SER A 112 -20.04 -20.23 5.96
C SER A 112 -18.61 -20.43 5.44
N ALA A 113 -17.75 -21.00 6.28
CA ALA A 113 -16.40 -21.42 5.89
C ALA A 113 -16.44 -22.43 4.73
N ASP A 114 -17.48 -23.26 4.62
CA ASP A 114 -17.66 -24.18 3.49
C ASP A 114 -17.94 -23.45 2.18
N THR A 115 -18.82 -22.44 2.22
CA THR A 115 -19.07 -21.55 1.07
C THR A 115 -17.78 -20.85 0.67
N LEU A 116 -17.04 -20.31 1.63
CA LEU A 116 -15.77 -19.62 1.39
C LEU A 116 -14.70 -20.55 0.79
N MET A 117 -14.62 -21.80 1.24
CA MET A 117 -13.73 -22.80 0.65
C MET A 117 -14.11 -23.14 -0.80
N ALA A 118 -15.42 -23.21 -1.11
CA ALA A 118 -15.88 -23.45 -2.48
C ALA A 118 -15.55 -22.25 -3.38
N TRP A 119 -15.81 -21.03 -2.90
CA TRP A 119 -15.50 -19.80 -3.61
C TRP A 119 -14.00 -19.58 -3.81
N SER A 120 -13.15 -19.95 -2.84
CA SER A 120 -11.71 -19.81 -3.00
C SER A 120 -11.17 -20.66 -4.15
N ALA A 121 -11.72 -21.86 -4.35
CA ALA A 121 -11.40 -22.70 -5.50
C ALA A 121 -12.02 -22.17 -6.81
N GLN A 122 -13.31 -21.84 -6.79
CA GLN A 122 -14.05 -21.36 -7.97
C GLN A 122 -13.49 -20.03 -8.49
N TYR A 123 -13.21 -19.09 -7.59
CA TYR A 123 -12.69 -17.77 -7.91
C TYR A 123 -11.16 -17.70 -7.93
N GLN A 124 -10.50 -18.84 -7.73
CA GLN A 124 -9.04 -18.98 -7.81
C GLN A 124 -8.31 -17.99 -6.89
N TRP A 125 -8.77 -17.88 -5.64
CA TRP A 125 -8.21 -16.94 -4.68
C TRP A 125 -6.79 -17.32 -4.27
N ASN A 126 -5.86 -16.40 -4.51
CA ASN A 126 -4.47 -16.45 -4.07
C ASN A 126 -4.11 -15.18 -3.32
N VAL A 127 -3.13 -15.28 -2.43
CA VAL A 127 -2.64 -14.18 -1.61
C VAL A 127 -1.32 -13.73 -2.21
N ASN A 128 -1.29 -12.50 -2.73
CA ASN A 128 -0.01 -11.85 -3.00
C ASN A 128 0.50 -11.25 -1.71
N TRP A 129 1.81 -11.29 -1.54
CA TRP A 129 2.45 -10.74 -0.37
C TRP A 129 3.79 -10.11 -0.70
N PHE A 130 4.14 -9.12 0.11
CA PHE A 130 5.41 -8.43 0.06
C PHE A 130 5.92 -8.26 1.49
N GLY A 131 7.17 -8.61 1.72
CA GLY A 131 7.87 -8.45 2.99
C GLY A 131 9.01 -7.45 2.85
N PHE A 132 9.08 -6.51 3.78
CA PHE A 132 10.16 -5.55 3.92
C PHE A 132 10.82 -5.67 5.30
N SER A 133 12.10 -6.04 5.34
CA SER A 133 12.90 -6.11 6.56
C SER A 133 13.91 -4.95 6.56
N PRO A 134 13.72 -3.91 7.39
CA PRO A 134 14.66 -2.80 7.52
C PRO A 134 16.00 -3.23 8.15
#